data_AF-A0A5J5HXW2-F1
#
_entry.id   AF-A0A5J5HXW2-F1
#
_cell.length_a   1.000
_cell.length_b   1.000
_cell.length_c   1.000
_cell.angle_alpha   90.00
_cell.angle_beta   90.00
_cell.angle_gamma   90.00
#
_symmetry.space_group_name_H-M   'P 1'
#
loop_
_entity.id
_entity.type
_entity.pdbx_description
1 polymer ?
#
loop_
_entity_poly.entity_id
_entity_poly.type
_entity_poly.pdbx_seq_one_letter_code
_entity_poly.pdbx_strand_id
1 'polypeptide(L)'
;MEEYSREKELLQEIQALKEELSKYEQLTSAVLGAEVWDYSIYEEIPDDDWLAIDRQDFEQIMQHIHGLVRMKPWKSSMEKRLEHYR
;
A
#
# COMPACT_ATOMS: atom_id res chain seq x y z
N MET A 1 -9.59 35.93 -15.13
CA MET A 1 -8.28 35.43 -14.64
C MET A 1 -8.43 34.37 -13.56
N GLU A 2 -9.40 34.48 -12.64
CA GLU A 2 -9.65 33.47 -11.58
C GLU A 2 -10.05 32.09 -12.12
N GLU A 3 -10.86 32.04 -13.19
CA GLU A 3 -11.34 30.79 -13.80
C GLU A 3 -10.19 29.91 -14.36
N TYR A 4 -9.19 30.54 -14.98
CA TYR A 4 -7.97 29.85 -15.47
C TYR A 4 -7.08 29.34 -14.34
N SER A 5 -7.07 30.01 -13.18
CA SER A 5 -6.34 29.52 -12.00
C SER A 5 -7.01 28.28 -11.44
N ARG A 6 -8.35 28.30 -11.38
CA ARG A 6 -9.13 27.18 -10.87
C ARG A 6 -9.04 25.94 -11.77
N GLU A 7 -9.09 26.11 -13.08
CA GLU A 7 -8.90 25.02 -14.04
C GLU A 7 -7.52 24.37 -13.87
N LYS A 8 -6.47 25.18 -13.71
CA LYS A 8 -5.11 24.68 -13.50
C LYS A 8 -4.97 23.89 -12.19
N GLU A 9 -5.58 24.37 -11.11
CA GLU A 9 -5.61 23.65 -9.82
C GLU A 9 -6.31 22.30 -9.94
N LEU A 10 -7.48 22.27 -10.58
CA LEU A 10 -8.24 21.03 -10.80
C LEU A 10 -7.47 20.03 -11.65
N LEU A 11 -6.76 20.49 -12.69
CA LEU A 11 -5.91 19.61 -13.50
C LEU A 11 -4.76 19.00 -12.70
N GLN A 12 -4.16 19.76 -11.78
CA GLN A 12 -3.12 19.24 -10.88
C GLN A 12 -3.68 18.22 -9.90
N GLU A 13 -4.86 18.46 -9.34
CA GLU A 13 -5.54 17.52 -8.45
C GLU A 13 -5.91 16.22 -9.16
N ILE A 14 -6.48 16.31 -10.37
CA ILE A 14 -6.77 15.15 -11.22
C ILE A 14 -5.50 14.35 -11.50
N GLN A 15 -4.38 15.03 -11.78
CA GLN A 15 -3.12 14.36 -12.05
C GLN A 15 -2.61 13.62 -10.81
N ALA A 16 -2.67 14.23 -9.63
CA ALA A 16 -2.29 13.60 -8.37
C ALA A 16 -3.17 12.37 -8.05
N LEU A 17 -4.48 12.47 -8.30
CA LEU A 17 -5.43 11.35 -8.12
C LEU A 17 -5.14 10.20 -9.10
N LYS A 18 -4.80 10.51 -10.37
CA LYS A 18 -4.41 9.49 -11.35
C LYS A 18 -3.14 8.75 -10.93
N GLU A 19 -2.15 9.47 -10.41
CA GLU A 19 -0.92 8.87 -9.91
C GLU A 19 -1.15 7.99 -8.68
N GLU A 20 -2.06 8.39 -7.79
CA GLU A 20 -2.47 7.57 -6.65
C GLU A 20 -3.21 6.31 -7.10
N LEU A 21 -4.17 6.45 -8.01
CA LEU A 21 -4.94 5.34 -8.56
C LEU A 21 -4.04 4.32 -9.26
N SER A 22 -3.05 4.76 -10.03
CA SER A 22 -2.08 3.87 -10.67
C SER A 22 -1.29 3.01 -9.67
N LYS A 23 -0.97 3.53 -8.49
CA LYS A 23 -0.29 2.75 -7.44
C LYS A 23 -1.22 1.67 -6.85
N TYR A 24 -2.51 1.97 -6.71
CA TYR A 24 -3.50 0.98 -6.27
C TYR A 24 -3.72 -0.10 -7.33
N GLU A 25 -3.78 0.26 -8.61
CA GLU A 25 -3.87 -0.70 -9.71
C GLU A 25 -2.68 -1.67 -9.72
N GLN A 26 -1.46 -1.16 -9.48
CA GLN A 26 -0.27 -2.00 -9.37
C GLN A 26 -0.34 -2.96 -8.18
N LEU A 27 -0.78 -2.48 -7.01
CA LEU A 27 -1.00 -3.35 -5.85
C LEU A 27 -2.03 -4.44 -6.16
N THR A 28 -3.17 -4.07 -6.73
CA THR A 28 -4.23 -5.04 -7.08
C THR A 28 -3.71 -6.07 -8.07
N SER A 29 -2.94 -5.66 -9.08
CA SER A 29 -2.31 -6.58 -10.03
C SER A 29 -1.35 -7.55 -9.35
N ALA A 30 -0.55 -7.08 -8.38
CA ALA A 30 0.37 -7.94 -7.64
C ALA A 30 -0.38 -8.95 -6.75
N VAL A 31 -1.45 -8.53 -6.08
CA VAL A 31 -2.28 -9.41 -5.24
C VAL A 31 -3.01 -10.45 -6.09
N LEU A 32 -3.60 -10.06 -7.22
CA LEU A 32 -4.31 -10.97 -8.12
C LEU A 32 -3.37 -11.94 -8.86
N GLY A 33 -2.11 -11.55 -9.05
CA GLY A 33 -1.10 -12.38 -9.70
C GLY A 33 -0.35 -13.32 -8.77
N ALA A 34 -0.52 -13.19 -7.45
CA ALA A 34 0.20 -13.97 -6.47
C ALA A 34 -0.24 -15.44 -6.48
N GLU A 35 0.74 -16.34 -6.36
CA GLU A 35 0.50 -17.76 -6.19
C GLU A 35 0.09 -18.03 -4.73
N VAL A 36 -1.20 -18.31 -4.54
CA VAL A 36 -1.78 -18.72 -3.27
C VAL A 36 -1.72 -20.24 -3.17
N TRP A 37 -1.27 -20.74 -2.04
CA TRP A 37 -1.26 -22.17 -1.75
C TRP A 37 -2.44 -22.53 -0.85
N ASP A 38 -3.20 -23.55 -1.26
CA ASP A 38 -4.31 -24.10 -0.48
C ASP A 38 -3.86 -24.97 0.71
N TYR A 39 -2.56 -25.05 0.96
CA TYR A 39 -1.97 -25.85 2.04
C TYR A 39 -0.77 -25.14 2.68
N SER A 40 -0.65 -25.29 3.99
CA SER A 40 0.54 -24.88 4.74
C SER A 40 1.56 -26.03 4.77
N ILE A 41 2.85 -25.70 4.71
CA ILE A 41 3.96 -26.65 4.98
C ILE A 41 4.11 -26.95 6.48
N TYR A 42 3.50 -26.13 7.32
CA TYR A 42 3.29 -26.40 8.72
C TYR A 42 1.94 -27.12 8.81
N GLU A 43 1.79 -28.14 9.66
CA GLU A 43 0.58 -28.99 9.78
C GLU A 43 -0.69 -28.23 10.26
N GLU A 44 -0.74 -26.92 10.05
CA GLU A 44 -1.87 -26.05 10.33
C GLU A 44 -2.83 -26.04 9.14
N ILE A 45 -4.09 -26.32 9.44
CA ILE A 45 -5.20 -26.10 8.52
C ILE A 45 -5.41 -24.58 8.47
N PRO A 46 -5.25 -23.92 7.31
CA PRO A 46 -5.60 -22.52 7.19
C PRO A 46 -7.08 -22.35 7.57
N ASP A 47 -7.37 -21.50 8.56
CA ASP A 47 -8.73 -21.03 8.78
C ASP A 47 -9.05 -19.92 7.77
N ASP A 48 -10.28 -19.40 7.80
CA ASP A 48 -10.72 -18.35 6.87
C ASP A 48 -9.96 -17.01 7.06
N ASP A 49 -9.11 -16.90 8.09
CA ASP A 49 -8.36 -15.70 8.43
C ASP A 49 -6.89 -15.74 7.95
N TRP A 50 -6.41 -16.87 7.41
CA TRP A 50 -5.01 -17.04 7.00
C TRP A 50 -4.84 -17.48 5.54
N LEU A 51 -3.85 -16.87 4.87
CA LEU A 51 -3.50 -17.14 3.47
C LEU A 51 -2.02 -17.56 3.37
N ALA A 52 -1.75 -18.74 2.81
CA ALA A 52 -0.39 -19.12 2.43
C ALA A 52 -0.11 -18.62 1.01
N ILE A 53 0.97 -17.86 0.84
CA ILE A 53 1.36 -17.30 -0.46
C ILE A 53 2.85 -17.50 -0.71
N ASP A 54 3.26 -17.54 -1.97
CA ASP A 54 4.69 -17.59 -2.31
C ASP A 54 5.43 -16.37 -1.73
N ARG A 55 6.65 -16.62 -1.25
CA ARG A 55 7.46 -15.61 -0.61
C ARG A 55 7.81 -14.45 -1.56
N GLN A 56 8.12 -14.72 -2.82
CA GLN A 56 8.49 -13.69 -3.79
C GLN A 56 7.28 -12.80 -4.11
N ASP A 57 6.10 -13.39 -4.18
CA ASP A 57 4.86 -12.65 -4.39
C ASP A 57 4.51 -11.79 -3.17
N PHE A 58 4.69 -12.31 -1.95
CA PHE A 58 4.60 -11.51 -0.73
C PHE A 58 5.56 -10.31 -0.76
N GLU A 59 6.82 -10.54 -1.14
CA GLU A 59 7.83 -9.47 -1.24
C GLU A 59 7.41 -8.39 -2.26
N GLN A 60 6.85 -8.77 -3.41
CA GLN A 60 6.32 -7.84 -4.40
C GLN A 60 5.12 -7.04 -3.89
N ILE A 61 4.13 -7.70 -3.27
CA ILE A 61 2.97 -7.04 -2.66
C ILE A 61 3.42 -6.00 -1.63
N MET A 62 4.36 -6.36 -0.75
CA MET A 62 4.87 -5.47 0.28
C MET A 62 5.60 -4.24 -0.31
N GLN A 63 6.33 -4.40 -1.42
CA GLN A 63 6.95 -3.25 -2.11
C GLN A 63 5.91 -2.24 -2.59
N HIS A 64 4.79 -2.70 -3.16
CA HIS A 64 3.69 -1.83 -3.59
C HIS A 64 2.99 -1.15 -2.41
N ILE A 65 2.74 -1.88 -1.31
CA ILE A 65 2.15 -1.32 -0.07
C ILE A 65 3.05 -0.20 0.48
N HIS A 66 4.38 -0.39 0.50
CA HIS A 66 5.31 0.64 0.95
C HIS A 66 5.27 1.94 0.12
N GLY A 67 4.85 1.86 -1.14
CA GLY A 67 4.64 3.01 -2.03
C GLY A 67 3.33 3.77 -1.79
N LEU A 68 2.33 3.11 -1.21
CA LEU A 68 1.01 3.68 -0.87
C LEU A 68 0.98 4.32 0.52
N VAL A 69 1.80 3.83 1.45
CA VAL A 69 1.85 4.32 2.83
C VAL A 69 2.43 5.75 2.86
N ARG A 70 1.53 6.75 2.80
CA ARG A 70 1.86 8.19 2.96
C ARG A 70 2.45 8.51 4.34
N MET A 71 2.05 7.76 5.37
CA MET A 71 2.54 7.91 6.75
C MET A 71 3.50 6.76 7.07
N LYS A 72 4.80 7.03 7.15
CA LYS A 72 5.79 6.08 7.66
C LYS A 72 6.04 6.39 9.15
N PRO A 73 5.17 5.96 10.09
CA PRO A 73 5.32 6.32 11.50
C PRO A 73 6.61 5.76 12.12
N TRP A 74 7.24 4.77 11.49
CA TRP A 74 8.56 4.24 11.84
C TRP A 74 9.74 5.06 11.29
N LYS A 75 9.50 6.01 10.36
CA LYS A 75 10.53 6.96 9.88
C LYS A 75 10.62 8.23 10.73
N SER A 76 9.63 8.50 11.58
CA SER A 76 9.77 9.50 12.65
C SER A 76 10.73 8.94 13.71
N SER A 77 11.73 9.72 14.15
CA SER A 77 12.61 9.28 15.24
C SER A 77 11.77 8.81 16.43
N MET A 78 12.14 7.68 17.04
CA MET A 78 11.40 7.11 18.17
C MET A 78 11.19 8.12 19.32
N GLU A 79 12.09 9.10 19.45
CA GLU A 79 12.01 10.20 20.41
C GLU A 79 10.69 10.99 20.31
N LYS A 80 10.19 11.28 19.10
CA LYS A 80 8.92 12.01 18.93
C LYS A 80 7.67 11.22 19.34
N ARG A 81 7.75 9.88 19.36
CA ARG A 81 6.62 9.03 19.75
C ARG A 81 6.45 8.97 21.26
N LEU A 82 7.51 9.20 22.02
CA LEU A 82 7.53 9.13 23.49
C LEU A 82 7.14 10.44 24.18
N GLU A 83 7.22 11.58 23.48
CA GLU A 83 6.79 12.88 24.02
C GLU A 83 5.27 12.97 24.22
N HIS A 84 4.47 12.18 23.49
CA HIS A 84 3.02 12.18 23.62
C HIS A 84 2.49 11.43 24.85
N TYR A 85 3.38 10.72 25.56
CA TYR A 85 3.07 9.93 26.77
C TYR A 85 3.71 10.52 28.04
N ARG A 86 4.18 11.78 27.99
CA ARG A 86 4.59 12.56 29.16
C ARG A 86 3.54 13.62 29.48
#